data_AF-I0S5N4-F1
#
_entry.id   AF-I0S5N4-F1
#
_cell.length_a   1.000
_cell.length_b   1.000
_cell.length_c   1.000
_cell.angle_alpha   90.00
_cell.angle_beta   90.00
_cell.angle_gamma   90.00
#
_symmetry.space_group_name_H-M   'P 1'
#
loop_
_entity.id
_entity.type
_entity.pdbx_description
1 polymer ?
#
loop_
_entity_poly.entity_id
_entity_poly.type
_entity_poly.pdbx_seq_one_letter_code
_entity_poly.pdbx_strand_id
1 'polypeptide(L)'
;MGSISGVTRRDIIDLFKNGITEDNWLTEETIYYPYYGRFDIVDFLKRLYKLDTWKSGDSRLKNAEQEITMHTRNGDYPDDWIFDDERFHLLDGEDSVLLGFLCEVFHPEVRDENKEWKKYLERINSLLREDGYELIASSRLSGRDVFTWRVYIKKPDMYIPFSERNKSLIVGRKINFKLPNAVRHQLFKVMDEYDEIFYLTDETNWNYTKYSSDYVLEDINKFYVPKHYVDSNLAEIKKFKDFQEGTSPFVIFDVIESFNRHTTNSEGFENEINSIFNLNNINVELRRGEIHSSTNKTLSLDPSVKINEIGIEELIRAAEDLYRKGKYSYAVEKIWDAFERIKTYYYPELDKKKSANKIIDELSNGNDSIKSMFQAEFKYLTDIGNSYRIRHHEKNKIDITEDLHYEYFYKRCLALISVLVKKI
;
A
#
# COMPACT_ATOMS: atom_id res chain seq x y z
N MET A 1 -4.69 -9.09 -15.09
CA MET A 1 -5.78 -9.57 -14.21
C MET A 1 -5.63 -8.80 -12.93
N GLY A 2 -6.43 -7.74 -12.80
CA GLY A 2 -6.36 -6.81 -11.69
C GLY A 2 -6.80 -7.44 -10.36
N SER A 3 -6.40 -6.80 -9.26
CA SER A 3 -6.85 -7.14 -7.91
C SER A 3 -8.18 -6.45 -7.53
N ILE A 4 -8.64 -5.45 -8.30
CA ILE A 4 -10.01 -4.91 -8.14
C ILE A 4 -11.03 -5.92 -8.68
N SER A 5 -11.87 -6.42 -7.78
CA SER A 5 -12.92 -7.37 -8.07
C SER A 5 -13.99 -6.77 -8.98
N GLY A 6 -14.61 -7.62 -9.81
CA GLY A 6 -15.75 -7.19 -10.63
C GLY A 6 -16.95 -6.71 -9.79
N VAL A 7 -17.02 -7.04 -8.49
CA VAL A 7 -18.03 -6.51 -7.56
C VAL A 7 -17.75 -5.04 -7.28
N THR A 8 -16.55 -4.71 -6.79
CA THR A 8 -16.14 -3.32 -6.53
C THR A 8 -16.28 -2.42 -7.76
N ARG A 9 -15.93 -2.93 -8.96
CA ARG A 9 -16.12 -2.17 -10.20
C ARG A 9 -17.59 -1.81 -10.45
N ARG A 10 -18.49 -2.79 -10.30
CA ARG A 10 -19.93 -2.56 -10.45
C ARG A 10 -20.46 -1.61 -9.39
N ASP A 11 -20.06 -1.79 -8.13
CA ASP A 11 -20.49 -0.92 -7.03
C ASP A 11 -20.04 0.54 -7.29
N ILE A 12 -18.81 0.76 -7.76
CA ILE A 12 -18.31 2.10 -8.12
C ILE A 12 -19.12 2.68 -9.30
N ILE A 13 -19.39 1.89 -10.33
CA ILE A 13 -20.20 2.32 -11.47
C ILE A 13 -21.62 2.67 -11.02
N ASP A 14 -22.24 1.85 -10.16
CA ASP A 14 -23.58 2.06 -9.63
C ASP A 14 -23.67 3.35 -8.79
N LEU A 15 -22.60 3.79 -8.13
CA LEU A 15 -22.58 5.10 -7.47
C LEU A 15 -22.75 6.26 -8.47
N PHE A 16 -22.14 6.16 -9.65
CA PHE A 16 -22.28 7.16 -10.70
C PHE A 16 -23.63 7.06 -11.42
N LYS A 17 -24.19 5.86 -11.58
CA LYS A 17 -25.50 5.64 -12.22
C LYS A 17 -26.66 6.04 -11.31
N ASN A 18 -26.64 5.61 -10.07
CA ASN A 18 -27.80 5.63 -9.17
C ASN A 18 -27.72 6.69 -8.09
N GLY A 19 -26.55 7.26 -7.82
CA GLY A 19 -26.36 8.20 -6.72
C GLY A 19 -25.98 7.53 -5.40
N ILE A 20 -25.74 8.36 -4.38
CA ILE A 20 -25.61 7.93 -2.98
C ILE A 20 -26.91 8.26 -2.26
N THR A 21 -27.63 7.23 -1.81
CA THR A 21 -28.84 7.40 -1.01
C THR A 21 -28.48 7.55 0.47
N GLU A 22 -28.95 8.64 1.08
CA GLU A 22 -28.85 8.88 2.52
C GLU A 22 -30.25 8.87 3.14
N ASP A 23 -30.42 8.03 4.17
CA ASP A 23 -31.66 7.95 4.92
C ASP A 23 -31.53 8.86 6.15
N ASN A 24 -32.07 10.08 6.04
CA ASN A 24 -32.23 10.95 7.20
C ASN A 24 -33.59 10.65 7.83
N TRP A 25 -33.67 10.70 9.16
CA TRP A 25 -34.88 10.40 9.98
C TRP A 25 -36.20 11.11 9.57
N LEU A 26 -36.15 12.03 8.60
CA LEU A 26 -37.28 12.74 8.00
C LEU A 26 -37.49 12.46 6.50
N THR A 27 -36.42 12.18 5.73
CA THR A 27 -36.46 12.05 4.26
C THR A 27 -35.29 11.23 3.73
N GLU A 28 -35.54 10.42 2.71
CA GLU A 28 -34.53 9.77 1.87
C GLU A 28 -34.09 10.76 0.78
N GLU A 29 -32.80 11.11 0.73
CA GLU A 29 -32.22 11.99 -0.28
C GLU A 29 -31.15 11.24 -1.08
N THR A 30 -31.23 11.31 -2.41
CA THR A 30 -30.21 10.73 -3.30
C THR A 30 -29.33 11.83 -3.87
N ILE A 31 -28.04 11.75 -3.53
CA ILE A 31 -27.03 12.69 -3.97
C ILE A 31 -26.41 12.17 -5.26
N TYR A 32 -26.51 12.96 -6.33
CA TYR A 32 -25.92 12.64 -7.62
C TYR A 32 -24.68 13.46 -7.89
N TYR A 33 -23.60 12.79 -8.30
CA TYR A 33 -22.37 13.44 -8.75
C TYR A 33 -21.88 12.82 -10.07
N PRO A 34 -21.86 13.58 -11.18
CA PRO A 34 -21.43 13.05 -12.47
C PRO A 34 -19.91 12.87 -12.50
N TYR A 35 -19.45 11.80 -13.15
CA TYR A 35 -18.02 11.51 -13.31
C TYR A 35 -17.27 12.62 -14.08
N TYR A 36 -17.96 13.33 -14.97
CA TYR A 36 -17.39 14.43 -15.76
C TYR A 36 -17.34 15.77 -14.99
N GLY A 37 -17.85 15.81 -13.75
CA GLY A 37 -17.80 16.99 -12.89
C GLY A 37 -18.45 18.22 -13.54
N ARG A 38 -17.63 19.26 -13.80
CA ARG A 38 -18.07 20.52 -14.44
C ARG A 38 -17.85 20.59 -15.94
N PHE A 39 -17.23 19.57 -16.55
CA PHE A 39 -17.08 19.48 -18.00
C PHE A 39 -18.33 18.90 -18.65
N ASP A 40 -18.40 18.92 -19.97
CA ASP A 40 -19.25 17.98 -20.70
C ASP A 40 -18.53 16.62 -20.85
N ILE A 41 -19.30 15.59 -21.21
CA ILE A 41 -18.81 14.22 -21.34
C ILE A 41 -17.63 14.13 -22.34
N VAL A 42 -17.71 14.81 -23.48
CA VAL A 42 -16.70 14.70 -24.54
C VAL A 42 -15.39 15.35 -24.08
N ASP A 43 -15.46 16.56 -23.54
CA ASP A 43 -14.31 17.30 -23.07
C ASP A 43 -13.63 16.59 -21.89
N PHE A 44 -14.39 15.98 -20.99
CA PHE A 44 -13.84 15.12 -19.95
C PHE A 44 -13.10 13.91 -20.54
N LEU A 45 -13.73 13.16 -21.45
CA LEU A 45 -13.14 11.95 -22.02
C LEU A 45 -11.86 12.25 -22.82
N LYS A 46 -11.76 13.41 -23.48
CA LYS A 46 -10.56 13.84 -24.20
C LYS A 46 -9.34 14.08 -23.30
N ARG A 47 -9.54 14.23 -21.99
CA ARG A 47 -8.45 14.33 -21.02
C ARG A 47 -7.79 12.97 -20.77
N LEU A 48 -8.55 11.88 -20.94
CA LEU A 48 -8.10 10.50 -20.71
C LEU A 48 -7.73 9.77 -22.01
N TYR A 49 -8.44 10.05 -23.10
CA TYR A 49 -8.40 9.25 -24.32
C TYR A 49 -8.21 10.11 -25.58
N LYS A 50 -7.43 9.60 -26.53
CA LYS A 50 -7.31 10.19 -27.88
C LYS A 50 -8.44 9.73 -28.78
N LEU A 51 -9.66 10.20 -28.50
CA LEU A 51 -10.89 9.76 -29.17
C LEU A 51 -10.88 9.96 -30.70
N ASP A 52 -10.11 10.92 -31.21
CA ASP A 52 -9.94 11.19 -32.63
C ASP A 52 -9.21 10.07 -33.39
N THR A 53 -8.43 9.26 -32.66
CA THR A 53 -7.71 8.09 -33.18
C THR A 53 -8.53 6.80 -33.15
N TRP A 54 -9.64 6.79 -32.42
CA TRP A 54 -10.47 5.60 -32.26
C TRP A 54 -11.46 5.44 -33.40
N LYS A 55 -11.73 4.18 -33.78
CA LYS A 55 -12.75 3.88 -34.79
C LYS A 55 -14.14 4.21 -34.25
N SER A 56 -14.94 4.86 -35.08
CA SER A 56 -16.36 5.11 -34.81
C SER A 56 -17.17 3.82 -34.83
N GLY A 57 -18.11 3.66 -33.90
CA GLY A 57 -19.19 2.68 -33.94
C GLY A 57 -20.25 3.03 -34.98
N ASP A 58 -20.47 4.32 -35.25
CA ASP A 58 -21.27 4.80 -36.39
C ASP A 58 -20.41 4.92 -37.65
N SER A 59 -20.62 4.00 -38.59
CA SER A 59 -19.95 3.97 -39.91
C SER A 59 -20.04 5.27 -40.72
N ARG A 60 -21.00 6.16 -40.43
CA ARG A 60 -21.17 7.45 -41.11
C ARG A 60 -20.17 8.50 -40.65
N LEU A 61 -19.53 8.27 -39.50
CA LEU A 61 -18.63 9.22 -38.86
C LEU A 61 -17.18 8.75 -38.89
N LYS A 62 -16.25 9.70 -38.87
CA LYS A 62 -14.83 9.43 -39.13
C LYS A 62 -14.14 8.72 -37.96
N ASN A 63 -14.48 9.09 -36.74
CA ASN A 63 -13.84 8.62 -35.51
C ASN A 63 -14.80 8.67 -34.32
N ALA A 64 -14.38 8.06 -33.20
CA ALA A 64 -15.20 8.00 -31.99
C ALA A 64 -15.49 9.39 -31.39
N GLU A 65 -14.58 10.37 -31.52
CA GLU A 65 -14.86 11.74 -31.04
C GLU A 65 -16.11 12.33 -31.71
N GLN A 66 -16.22 12.22 -33.04
CA GLN A 66 -17.39 12.70 -33.78
C GLN A 66 -18.67 11.95 -33.41
N GLU A 67 -18.57 10.62 -33.27
CA GLU A 67 -19.67 9.74 -32.84
C GLU A 67 -20.22 10.15 -31.49
N ILE A 68 -19.35 10.18 -30.48
CA ILE A 68 -19.72 10.46 -29.10
C ILE A 68 -20.28 11.88 -29.00
N THR A 69 -19.66 12.86 -29.67
CA THR A 69 -20.15 14.24 -29.69
C THR A 69 -21.55 14.32 -30.29
N MET A 70 -21.79 13.64 -31.41
CA MET A 70 -23.10 13.66 -32.07
C MET A 70 -24.17 12.98 -31.22
N HIS A 71 -23.91 11.77 -30.72
CA HIS A 71 -24.89 10.99 -29.96
C HIS A 71 -25.18 11.60 -28.58
N THR A 72 -24.17 12.14 -27.90
CA THR A 72 -24.38 12.86 -26.64
C THR A 72 -25.23 14.12 -26.86
N ARG A 73 -24.96 14.89 -27.92
CA ARG A 73 -25.73 16.11 -28.24
C ARG A 73 -27.17 15.80 -28.67
N ASN A 74 -27.40 14.68 -29.35
CA ASN A 74 -28.73 14.25 -29.77
C ASN A 74 -29.54 13.62 -28.61
N GLY A 75 -28.90 13.29 -27.49
CA GLY A 75 -29.52 12.57 -26.37
C GLY A 75 -29.71 11.08 -26.64
N ASP A 76 -29.00 10.51 -27.61
CA ASP A 76 -29.04 9.08 -27.92
C ASP A 76 -28.28 8.25 -26.86
N TYR A 77 -27.29 8.87 -26.23
CA TYR A 77 -26.49 8.26 -25.17
C TYR A 77 -26.98 8.75 -23.80
N PRO A 78 -27.37 7.85 -22.88
CA PRO A 78 -27.63 8.22 -21.50
C PRO A 78 -26.33 8.66 -20.84
N ASP A 79 -26.36 9.54 -19.84
CA ASP A 79 -25.15 10.13 -19.23
C ASP A 79 -24.11 9.11 -18.74
N ASP A 80 -24.52 7.88 -18.44
CA ASP A 80 -23.71 6.80 -17.89
C ASP A 80 -23.23 5.74 -18.92
N TRP A 81 -23.52 5.96 -20.21
CA TRP A 81 -23.25 5.02 -21.31
C TRP A 81 -21.80 4.52 -21.36
N ILE A 82 -20.84 5.34 -20.92
CA ILE A 82 -19.40 5.03 -20.94
C ILE A 82 -19.06 3.79 -20.11
N PHE A 83 -19.86 3.47 -19.10
CA PHE A 83 -19.59 2.34 -18.20
C PHE A 83 -19.93 1.00 -18.82
N ASP A 84 -20.75 1.01 -19.89
CA ASP A 84 -21.16 -0.18 -20.63
C ASP A 84 -20.40 -0.32 -21.98
N ASP A 85 -19.63 0.69 -22.38
CA ASP A 85 -18.83 0.66 -23.61
C ASP A 85 -17.44 0.05 -23.36
N GLU A 86 -17.24 -1.15 -23.91
CA GLU A 86 -16.02 -1.95 -23.78
C GLU A 86 -14.75 -1.22 -24.24
N ARG A 87 -14.85 -0.20 -25.11
CA ARG A 87 -13.69 0.58 -25.59
C ARG A 87 -12.96 1.31 -24.46
N PHE A 88 -13.66 1.64 -23.36
CA PHE A 88 -13.08 2.33 -22.22
C PHE A 88 -12.46 1.40 -21.19
N HIS A 89 -12.77 0.10 -21.25
CA HIS A 89 -12.22 -0.93 -20.37
C HIS A 89 -12.39 -0.63 -18.86
N LEU A 90 -13.46 0.08 -18.48
CA LEU A 90 -13.73 0.45 -17.08
C LEU A 90 -14.22 -0.74 -16.25
N LEU A 91 -14.94 -1.68 -16.87
CA LEU A 91 -15.50 -2.86 -16.19
C LEU A 91 -14.57 -4.09 -16.26
N ASP A 92 -13.91 -4.30 -17.39
CA ASP A 92 -13.18 -5.53 -17.72
C ASP A 92 -11.67 -5.33 -18.00
N GLY A 93 -11.19 -4.08 -17.93
CA GLY A 93 -9.79 -3.71 -18.17
C GLY A 93 -8.85 -3.88 -16.98
N GLU A 94 -7.61 -3.45 -17.17
CA GLU A 94 -6.61 -3.36 -16.10
C GLU A 94 -7.03 -2.33 -15.03
N ASP A 95 -6.69 -2.57 -13.77
CA ASP A 95 -7.08 -1.70 -12.63
C ASP A 95 -6.59 -0.27 -12.80
N SER A 96 -5.42 -0.09 -13.41
CA SER A 96 -4.84 1.23 -13.69
C SER A 96 -5.72 2.10 -14.58
N VAL A 97 -6.54 1.50 -15.45
CA VAL A 97 -7.50 2.23 -16.31
C VAL A 97 -8.62 2.81 -15.45
N LEU A 98 -9.24 2.01 -14.59
CA LEU A 98 -10.28 2.47 -13.67
C LEU A 98 -9.74 3.48 -12.66
N LEU A 99 -8.61 3.18 -12.03
CA LEU A 99 -7.99 4.08 -11.04
C LEU A 99 -7.57 5.41 -11.67
N GLY A 100 -7.02 5.38 -12.89
CA GLY A 100 -6.69 6.57 -13.66
C GLY A 100 -7.92 7.41 -13.99
N PHE A 101 -9.00 6.76 -14.45
CA PHE A 101 -10.29 7.41 -14.66
C PHE A 101 -10.78 8.11 -13.38
N LEU A 102 -10.80 7.40 -12.24
CA LEU A 102 -11.25 7.95 -10.96
C LEU A 102 -10.38 9.13 -10.48
N CYS A 103 -9.05 9.08 -10.68
CA CYS A 103 -8.18 10.22 -10.39
C CYS A 103 -8.57 11.45 -11.21
N GLU A 104 -8.94 11.27 -12.48
CA GLU A 104 -9.37 12.36 -13.35
C GLU A 104 -10.74 12.92 -12.94
N VAL A 105 -11.70 12.07 -12.55
CA VAL A 105 -12.99 12.50 -11.99
C VAL A 105 -12.80 13.48 -10.83
N PHE A 106 -11.83 13.20 -9.95
CA PHE A 106 -11.52 14.03 -8.77
C PHE A 106 -10.42 15.06 -9.00
N HIS A 107 -9.95 15.22 -10.24
CA HIS A 107 -8.94 16.22 -10.57
C HIS A 107 -9.49 17.63 -10.31
N PRO A 108 -8.73 18.57 -9.71
CA PRO A 108 -9.22 19.90 -9.40
C PRO A 108 -9.77 20.70 -10.58
N GLU A 109 -9.35 20.39 -11.82
CA GLU A 109 -9.94 20.99 -13.02
C GLU A 109 -11.29 20.38 -13.38
N VAL A 110 -11.52 19.10 -13.09
CA VAL A 110 -12.75 18.38 -13.46
C VAL A 110 -13.83 18.52 -12.40
N ARG A 111 -13.49 18.33 -11.13
CA ARG A 111 -14.49 18.28 -10.07
C ARG A 111 -15.19 19.63 -9.84
N ASP A 112 -16.45 19.57 -9.44
CA ASP A 112 -17.24 20.75 -9.08
C ASP A 112 -17.21 20.95 -7.55
N GLU A 113 -16.48 21.97 -7.11
CA GLU A 113 -16.34 22.30 -5.69
C GLU A 113 -17.65 22.75 -5.02
N ASN A 114 -18.72 23.01 -5.79
CA ASN A 114 -20.04 23.36 -5.25
C ASN A 114 -20.94 22.13 -5.05
N LYS A 115 -20.45 20.92 -5.36
CA LYS A 115 -21.19 19.66 -5.21
C LYS A 115 -20.49 18.72 -4.23
N GLU A 116 -21.18 17.63 -3.89
CA GLU A 116 -20.76 16.62 -2.90
C GLU A 116 -19.69 15.64 -3.42
N TRP A 117 -18.69 16.12 -4.15
CA TRP A 117 -17.62 15.29 -4.73
C TRP A 117 -16.80 14.54 -3.66
N LYS A 118 -16.67 15.13 -2.46
CA LYS A 118 -15.94 14.52 -1.33
C LYS A 118 -16.62 13.26 -0.83
N LYS A 119 -17.96 13.27 -0.74
CA LYS A 119 -18.73 12.08 -0.35
C LYS A 119 -18.52 10.93 -1.34
N TYR A 120 -18.51 11.25 -2.64
CA TYR A 120 -18.20 10.28 -3.68
C TYR A 120 -16.78 9.73 -3.56
N LEU A 121 -15.80 10.60 -3.36
CA LEU A 121 -14.41 10.18 -3.15
C LEU A 121 -14.28 9.25 -1.94
N GLU A 122 -14.90 9.59 -0.81
CA GLU A 122 -14.90 8.78 0.42
C GLU A 122 -15.56 7.42 0.19
N ARG A 123 -16.73 7.39 -0.46
CA ARG A 123 -17.45 6.14 -0.75
C ARG A 123 -16.68 5.26 -1.72
N ILE A 124 -16.11 5.83 -2.79
CA ILE A 124 -15.27 5.09 -3.74
C ILE A 124 -14.01 4.56 -3.05
N ASN A 125 -13.34 5.36 -2.22
CA ASN A 125 -12.20 4.89 -1.44
C ASN A 125 -12.58 3.76 -0.48
N SER A 126 -13.77 3.77 0.12
CA SER A 126 -14.22 2.66 0.97
C SER A 126 -14.30 1.33 0.21
N LEU A 127 -14.76 1.37 -1.05
CA LEU A 127 -14.85 0.19 -1.91
C LEU A 127 -13.48 -0.26 -2.40
N LEU A 128 -12.66 0.68 -2.89
CA LEU A 128 -11.30 0.39 -3.38
C LEU A 128 -10.42 -0.26 -2.30
N ARG A 129 -10.59 0.15 -1.04
CA ARG A 129 -9.79 -0.36 0.09
C ARG A 129 -10.03 -1.84 0.37
N GLU A 130 -11.23 -2.34 0.13
CA GLU A 130 -11.52 -3.78 0.27
C GLU A 130 -10.73 -4.61 -0.76
N ASP A 131 -10.43 -4.02 -1.91
CA ASP A 131 -9.62 -4.62 -2.97
C ASP A 131 -8.17 -4.11 -2.99
N GLY A 132 -7.72 -3.48 -1.90
CA GLY A 132 -6.30 -3.15 -1.73
C GLY A 132 -5.81 -1.93 -2.51
N TYR A 133 -6.69 -0.99 -2.86
CA TYR A 133 -6.32 0.32 -3.41
C TYR A 133 -6.94 1.49 -2.66
N GLU A 134 -6.34 2.66 -2.79
CA GLU A 134 -6.97 3.91 -2.39
C GLU A 134 -6.46 5.09 -3.23
N LEU A 135 -7.29 6.11 -3.35
CA LEU A 135 -6.96 7.42 -3.91
C LEU A 135 -6.45 8.33 -2.79
N ILE A 136 -5.25 8.87 -2.95
CA ILE A 136 -4.59 9.77 -1.99
C ILE A 136 -4.24 11.10 -2.64
N ALA A 137 -4.22 12.17 -1.85
CA ALA A 137 -3.69 13.45 -2.28
C ALA A 137 -2.18 13.31 -2.52
N SER A 138 -1.75 13.56 -3.76
CA SER A 138 -0.35 13.44 -4.20
C SER A 138 0.38 14.79 -4.24
N SER A 139 -0.37 15.85 -4.51
CA SER A 139 0.14 17.20 -4.72
C SER A 139 -1.01 18.21 -4.63
N ARG A 140 -0.69 19.49 -4.82
CA ARG A 140 -1.69 20.57 -4.85
C ARG A 140 -1.61 21.39 -6.12
N LEU A 141 -2.76 21.70 -6.70
CA LEU A 141 -2.94 22.63 -7.81
C LEU A 141 -3.80 23.80 -7.35
N SER A 142 -3.24 25.01 -7.33
CA SER A 142 -3.92 26.22 -6.83
C SER A 142 -4.54 26.04 -5.43
N GLY A 143 -3.81 25.38 -4.53
CA GLY A 143 -4.25 25.11 -3.16
C GLY A 143 -5.24 23.95 -3.00
N ARG A 144 -5.63 23.27 -4.08
CA ARG A 144 -6.55 22.12 -4.06
C ARG A 144 -5.80 20.81 -4.28
N ASP A 145 -6.22 19.76 -3.58
CA ASP A 145 -5.55 18.46 -3.66
C ASP A 145 -5.77 17.76 -5.01
N VAL A 146 -4.68 17.27 -5.60
CA VAL A 146 -4.64 16.43 -6.81
C VAL A 146 -4.46 14.99 -6.37
N PHE A 147 -5.39 14.13 -6.74
CA PHE A 147 -5.39 12.73 -6.33
C PHE A 147 -4.58 11.84 -7.28
N THR A 148 -3.89 10.86 -6.69
CA THR A 148 -3.32 9.70 -7.38
C THR A 148 -3.78 8.44 -6.64
N TRP A 149 -3.49 7.26 -7.18
CA TRP A 149 -3.81 5.99 -6.52
C TRP A 149 -2.55 5.32 -5.97
N ARG A 150 -2.72 4.53 -4.91
CA ARG A 150 -1.69 3.62 -4.39
C ARG A 150 -2.30 2.30 -3.95
N VAL A 151 -1.46 1.29 -3.77
CA VAL A 151 -1.86 0.06 -3.08
C VAL A 151 -2.19 0.39 -1.63
N TYR A 152 -3.42 0.11 -1.22
CA TYR A 152 -3.88 0.15 0.15
C TYR A 152 -3.59 -1.19 0.82
N ILE A 153 -2.83 -1.16 1.91
CA ILE A 153 -2.67 -2.32 2.76
C ILE A 153 -3.72 -2.16 3.86
N LYS A 154 -4.79 -2.97 3.81
CA LYS A 154 -5.75 -3.06 4.92
C LYS A 154 -4.95 -3.35 6.18
N LYS A 155 -4.89 -2.36 7.08
CA LYS A 155 -4.31 -2.56 8.42
C LYS A 155 -5.11 -3.72 9.00
N PRO A 156 -4.50 -4.86 9.36
CA PRO A 156 -5.26 -6.00 9.83
C PRO A 156 -6.12 -5.55 11.02
N ASP A 157 -7.40 -5.97 11.03
CA ASP A 157 -8.37 -5.61 12.08
C ASP A 157 -7.79 -5.89 13.46
N MET A 158 -6.94 -6.92 13.54
CA MET A 158 -6.12 -7.24 14.69
C MET A 158 -4.63 -7.00 14.39
N TYR A 159 -4.02 -6.11 15.15
CA TYR A 159 -2.57 -5.93 15.23
C TYR A 159 -2.08 -6.56 16.54
N ILE A 160 -0.94 -7.25 16.54
CA ILE A 160 -0.35 -7.80 17.76
C ILE A 160 0.72 -6.82 18.23
N PRO A 161 0.71 -6.29 19.46
CA PRO A 161 1.73 -5.38 20.01
C PRO A 161 3.18 -5.84 19.80
N PHE A 162 4.14 -4.93 19.59
CA PHE A 162 5.59 -5.24 19.49
C PHE A 162 6.04 -6.18 20.60
N SER A 163 5.66 -5.85 21.84
CA SER A 163 6.04 -6.61 23.02
C SER A 163 5.50 -8.04 23.00
N GLU A 164 4.31 -8.24 22.44
CA GLU A 164 3.68 -9.56 22.29
C GLU A 164 4.24 -10.32 21.08
N ARG A 165 4.48 -9.66 19.93
CA ARG A 165 5.14 -10.28 18.75
C ARG A 165 6.54 -10.78 19.09
N ASN A 166 7.27 -10.05 19.94
CA ASN A 166 8.66 -10.31 20.28
C ASN A 166 8.84 -10.92 21.69
N LYS A 167 7.76 -11.40 22.32
CA LYS A 167 7.75 -11.84 23.73
C LYS A 167 8.86 -12.83 24.08
N SER A 168 9.09 -13.82 23.22
CA SER A 168 10.16 -14.82 23.42
C SER A 168 11.57 -14.21 23.38
N LEU A 169 11.79 -13.22 22.51
CA LEU A 169 13.06 -12.50 22.39
C LEU A 169 13.29 -11.57 23.59
N ILE A 170 12.22 -10.94 24.09
CA ILE A 170 12.25 -10.04 25.26
C ILE A 170 12.54 -10.83 26.53
N VAL A 171 11.76 -11.90 26.80
CA VAL A 171 11.95 -12.77 27.97
C VAL A 171 13.31 -13.45 27.93
N GLY A 172 13.74 -13.88 26.74
CA GLY A 172 15.07 -14.45 26.50
C GLY A 172 16.21 -13.42 26.47
N ARG A 173 15.94 -12.13 26.67
CA ARG A 173 16.90 -11.01 26.63
C ARG A 173 17.76 -10.95 25.34
N LYS A 174 17.23 -11.46 24.24
CA LYS A 174 17.87 -11.43 22.91
C LYS A 174 17.79 -10.05 22.26
N ILE A 175 16.77 -9.27 22.63
CA ILE A 175 16.65 -7.86 22.27
C ILE A 175 16.63 -7.00 23.52
N ASN A 176 17.31 -5.86 23.48
CA ASN A 176 17.41 -4.93 24.59
C ASN A 176 17.48 -3.50 24.05
N PHE A 177 16.59 -2.64 24.54
CA PHE A 177 16.54 -1.23 24.16
C PHE A 177 16.61 -0.37 25.40
N LYS A 178 17.17 0.84 25.22
CA LYS A 178 17.13 1.89 26.23
C LYS A 178 16.45 3.10 25.61
N LEU A 179 15.39 3.58 26.25
CA LEU A 179 14.69 4.80 25.87
C LEU A 179 14.83 5.82 27.01
N PRO A 180 15.80 6.75 26.93
CA PRO A 180 15.96 7.82 27.91
C PRO A 180 14.70 8.70 28.02
N ASN A 181 14.47 9.30 29.18
CA ASN A 181 13.29 10.15 29.41
C ASN A 181 13.20 11.31 28.41
N ALA A 182 14.32 11.92 28.02
CA ALA A 182 14.33 12.97 27.00
C ALA A 182 13.76 12.49 25.65
N VAL A 183 14.08 11.25 25.23
CA VAL A 183 13.56 10.65 23.99
C VAL A 183 12.07 10.34 24.13
N ARG A 184 11.65 9.81 25.28
CA ARG A 184 10.21 9.58 25.57
C ARG A 184 9.41 10.87 25.47
N HIS A 185 9.91 11.97 26.03
CA HIS A 185 9.26 13.28 25.90
C HIS A 185 9.14 13.74 24.45
N GLN A 186 10.17 13.55 23.62
CA GLN A 186 10.12 13.87 22.19
C GLN A 186 9.05 13.04 21.46
N LEU A 187 9.02 11.72 21.71
CA LEU A 187 8.04 10.83 21.09
C LEU A 187 6.61 11.20 21.47
N PHE A 188 6.35 11.50 22.75
CA PHE A 188 5.02 11.92 23.21
C PHE A 188 4.63 13.31 22.70
N LYS A 189 5.59 14.21 22.49
CA LYS A 189 5.31 15.50 21.86
C LYS A 189 4.83 15.33 20.42
N VAL A 190 5.45 14.43 19.65
CA VAL A 190 4.98 14.11 18.29
C VAL A 190 3.58 13.50 18.35
N MET A 191 3.32 12.55 19.24
CA MET A 191 1.97 11.99 19.40
C MET A 191 0.93 13.07 19.75
N ASP A 192 1.25 14.04 20.60
CA ASP A 192 0.34 15.15 20.91
C ASP A 192 0.05 16.04 19.70
N GLU A 193 1.03 16.25 18.80
CA GLU A 193 0.86 17.04 17.57
C GLU A 193 -0.01 16.32 16.53
N TYR A 194 -0.06 14.99 16.59
CA TYR A 194 -0.86 14.12 15.70
C TYR A 194 -2.14 13.59 16.38
N ASP A 195 -2.51 14.12 17.56
CA ASP A 195 -3.70 13.67 18.28
C ASP A 195 -4.96 14.25 17.65
N GLU A 196 -5.65 13.40 16.87
CA GLU A 196 -6.81 13.80 16.08
C GLU A 196 -8.11 13.60 16.89
N ILE A 197 -9.11 14.44 16.62
CA ILE A 197 -10.44 14.35 17.24
C ILE A 197 -11.38 13.62 16.28
N PHE A 198 -11.94 12.52 16.73
CA PHE A 198 -13.00 11.78 16.05
C PHE A 198 -14.35 12.14 16.65
N TYR A 199 -15.30 12.49 15.79
CA TYR A 199 -16.71 12.69 16.16
C TYR A 199 -17.46 11.40 15.87
N LEU A 200 -18.00 10.79 16.92
CA LEU A 200 -18.61 9.47 16.88
C LEU A 200 -20.04 9.56 17.38
N THR A 201 -20.85 8.60 16.95
CA THR A 201 -22.24 8.47 17.37
C THR A 201 -22.43 7.05 17.90
N ASP A 202 -22.95 6.92 19.11
CA ASP A 202 -23.22 5.61 19.70
C ASP A 202 -24.52 4.98 19.18
N GLU A 203 -24.81 3.75 19.63
CA GLU A 203 -26.02 3.00 19.27
C GLU A 203 -27.33 3.70 19.66
N THR A 204 -27.26 4.74 20.50
CA THR A 204 -28.38 5.55 20.97
C THR A 204 -28.48 6.92 20.27
N ASN A 205 -27.71 7.12 19.19
CA ASN A 205 -27.58 8.37 18.44
C ASN A 205 -26.98 9.53 19.26
N TRP A 206 -26.25 9.24 20.34
CA TRP A 206 -25.53 10.27 21.09
C TRP A 206 -24.16 10.53 20.48
N ASN A 207 -23.90 11.81 20.21
CA ASN A 207 -22.62 12.25 19.67
C ASN A 207 -21.60 12.43 20.80
N TYR A 208 -20.41 11.86 20.62
CA TYR A 208 -19.28 12.03 21.52
C TYR A 208 -17.98 12.20 20.73
N THR A 209 -16.99 12.80 21.38
CA THR A 209 -15.65 13.01 20.81
C THR A 209 -14.67 12.04 21.44
N LYS A 210 -13.73 11.56 20.64
CA LYS A 210 -12.64 10.71 21.11
C LYS A 210 -11.34 11.10 20.44
N TYR A 211 -10.24 11.11 21.19
CA TYR A 211 -8.92 11.42 20.67
C TYR A 211 -8.22 10.15 20.16
N SER A 212 -7.29 10.27 19.21
CA SER A 212 -6.41 9.17 18.80
C SER A 212 -5.74 8.51 20.02
N SER A 213 -5.31 9.34 20.98
CA SER A 213 -4.69 8.90 22.23
C SER A 213 -5.60 8.05 23.13
N ASP A 214 -6.93 8.26 23.11
CA ASP A 214 -7.88 7.49 23.91
C ASP A 214 -7.96 6.02 23.45
N TYR A 215 -7.83 5.78 22.15
CA TYR A 215 -7.86 4.43 21.60
C TYR A 215 -6.64 3.59 21.96
N VAL A 216 -5.50 4.23 22.27
CA VAL A 216 -4.25 3.51 22.56
C VAL A 216 -4.38 2.60 23.77
N LEU A 217 -4.98 3.10 24.85
CA LEU A 217 -5.16 2.32 26.06
C LEU A 217 -6.14 1.16 25.83
N GLU A 218 -7.23 1.39 25.08
CA GLU A 218 -8.20 0.36 24.73
C GLU A 218 -7.58 -0.75 23.89
N ASP A 219 -6.75 -0.38 22.91
CA ASP A 219 -6.05 -1.33 22.06
C ASP A 219 -5.06 -2.17 22.85
N ILE A 220 -4.23 -1.55 23.69
CA ILE A 220 -3.25 -2.27 24.50
C ILE A 220 -3.95 -3.21 25.50
N ASN A 221 -5.04 -2.77 26.14
CA ASN A 221 -5.79 -3.57 27.10
C ASN A 221 -6.42 -4.84 26.51
N LYS A 222 -6.61 -4.93 25.19
CA LYS A 222 -7.02 -6.17 24.52
C LYS A 222 -5.97 -7.28 24.62
N PHE A 223 -4.70 -6.93 24.86
CA PHE A 223 -3.58 -7.87 24.90
C PHE A 223 -3.03 -8.08 26.31
N TYR A 224 -2.88 -7.01 27.07
CA TYR A 224 -2.37 -7.07 28.45
C TYR A 224 -2.73 -5.79 29.23
N VAL A 225 -2.70 -5.87 30.56
CA VAL A 225 -2.88 -4.70 31.44
C VAL A 225 -1.56 -3.93 31.56
N PRO A 226 -1.44 -2.72 31.00
CA PRO A 226 -0.20 -1.96 31.03
C PRO A 226 0.09 -1.41 32.42
N LYS A 227 1.37 -1.42 32.81
CA LYS A 227 1.85 -0.95 34.12
C LYS A 227 3.09 -0.08 33.99
N HIS A 228 3.27 0.84 34.93
CA HIS A 228 4.45 1.68 35.06
C HIS A 228 4.94 1.76 36.50
N TYR A 229 6.20 2.14 36.68
CA TYR A 229 6.76 2.44 37.99
C TYR A 229 6.51 3.89 38.38
N VAL A 230 5.83 4.09 39.51
CA VAL A 230 5.65 5.38 40.20
C VAL A 230 6.18 5.22 41.61
N ASP A 231 7.17 6.04 41.99
CA ASP A 231 7.82 5.98 43.31
C ASP A 231 8.28 4.56 43.69
N SER A 232 8.86 3.83 42.73
CA SER A 232 9.31 2.43 42.86
C SER A 232 8.19 1.38 43.04
N ASN A 233 6.93 1.79 43.00
CA ASN A 233 5.77 0.90 43.02
C ASN A 233 5.23 0.69 41.61
N LEU A 234 4.84 -0.55 41.31
CA LEU A 234 4.23 -0.88 40.03
C LEU A 234 2.73 -0.56 40.07
N ALA A 235 2.29 0.42 39.29
CA ALA A 235 0.90 0.84 39.18
C ALA A 235 0.33 0.56 37.79
N GLU A 236 -0.98 0.36 37.71
CA GLU A 236 -1.70 0.20 36.44
C GLU A 236 -1.86 1.55 35.74
N ILE A 237 -1.63 1.55 34.42
CA ILE A 237 -1.82 2.73 33.59
C ILE A 237 -3.31 2.92 33.32
N LYS A 238 -3.81 4.14 33.56
CA LYS A 238 -5.23 4.49 33.39
C LYS A 238 -5.46 5.57 32.35
N LYS A 239 -4.41 6.31 31.98
CA LYS A 239 -4.48 7.40 31.00
C LYS A 239 -3.30 7.32 30.04
N PHE A 240 -3.49 7.80 28.82
CA PHE A 240 -2.45 7.82 27.79
C PHE A 240 -1.11 8.43 28.28
N LYS A 241 -1.17 9.54 29.02
CA LYS A 241 0.04 10.21 29.54
C LYS A 241 0.85 9.37 30.52
N ASP A 242 0.23 8.43 31.22
CA ASP A 242 0.91 7.59 32.20
C ASP A 242 1.90 6.61 31.53
N PHE A 243 1.75 6.35 30.23
CA PHE A 243 2.69 5.51 29.47
C PHE A 243 4.08 6.13 29.36
N GLN A 244 4.19 7.47 29.39
CA GLN A 244 5.42 8.18 29.06
C GLN A 244 6.58 7.80 29.99
N GLU A 245 6.31 7.70 31.29
CA GLU A 245 7.32 7.45 32.33
C GLU A 245 7.11 6.11 33.03
N GLY A 246 8.19 5.53 33.56
CA GLY A 246 8.12 4.30 34.37
C GLY A 246 7.75 3.03 33.61
N THR A 247 7.49 3.08 32.31
CA THR A 247 7.19 1.92 31.46
C THR A 247 8.44 1.29 30.85
N SER A 248 8.33 0.05 30.35
CA SER A 248 9.41 -0.55 29.56
C SER A 248 9.48 0.09 28.15
N PRO A 249 10.66 0.12 27.49
CA PRO A 249 10.78 0.55 26.10
C PRO A 249 9.83 -0.16 25.13
N PHE A 250 9.56 -1.45 25.38
CA PHE A 250 8.67 -2.26 24.55
C PHE A 250 7.20 -1.80 24.63
N VAL A 251 6.77 -1.33 25.81
CA VAL A 251 5.43 -0.75 25.98
C VAL A 251 5.32 0.59 25.23
N ILE A 252 6.39 1.39 25.19
CA ILE A 252 6.42 2.62 24.38
C ILE A 252 6.30 2.29 22.88
N PHE A 253 6.94 1.20 22.43
CA PHE A 253 6.79 0.74 21.05
C PHE A 253 5.35 0.32 20.74
N ASP A 254 4.69 -0.39 21.65
CA ASP A 254 3.28 -0.76 21.50
C ASP A 254 2.37 0.47 21.41
N VAL A 255 2.64 1.49 22.22
CA VAL A 255 1.93 2.78 22.21
C VAL A 255 2.08 3.47 20.87
N ILE A 256 3.29 3.55 20.32
CA ILE A 256 3.55 4.18 19.02
C ILE A 256 2.83 3.45 17.88
N GLU A 257 2.92 2.11 17.86
CA GLU A 257 2.26 1.30 16.83
C GLU A 257 0.74 1.40 16.91
N SER A 258 0.16 1.41 18.12
CA SER A 258 -1.26 1.64 18.33
C SER A 258 -1.68 3.06 17.93
N PHE A 259 -0.93 4.08 18.33
CA PHE A 259 -1.23 5.48 18.00
C PHE A 259 -1.27 5.68 16.48
N ASN A 260 -0.28 5.16 15.73
CA ASN A 260 -0.25 5.24 14.27
C ASN A 260 -1.45 4.59 13.57
N ARG A 261 -2.20 3.70 14.23
CA ARG A 261 -3.44 3.14 13.68
C ARG A 261 -4.57 4.17 13.65
N HIS A 262 -4.54 5.12 14.58
CA HIS A 262 -5.58 6.14 14.79
C HIS A 262 -5.17 7.53 14.30
N THR A 263 -4.16 7.59 13.43
CA THR A 263 -3.70 8.82 12.78
C THR A 263 -3.99 8.75 11.28
N THR A 264 -4.61 9.79 10.72
CA THR A 264 -4.90 9.87 9.28
C THR A 264 -3.63 10.12 8.47
N ASN A 265 -2.73 10.98 8.96
CA ASN A 265 -1.41 11.21 8.37
C ASN A 265 -0.34 10.23 8.90
N SER A 266 -0.58 8.93 8.69
CA SER A 266 0.31 7.87 9.15
C SER A 266 1.74 7.99 8.59
N GLU A 267 1.90 8.40 7.34
CA GLU A 267 3.23 8.56 6.72
C GLU A 267 4.03 9.72 7.34
N GLY A 268 3.39 10.86 7.62
CA GLY A 268 4.02 11.97 8.34
C GLY A 268 4.44 11.56 9.75
N PHE A 269 3.55 10.88 10.48
CA PHE A 269 3.83 10.36 11.81
C PHE A 269 5.01 9.39 11.81
N GLU A 270 5.04 8.44 10.87
CA GLU A 270 6.15 7.49 10.71
C GLU A 270 7.49 8.19 10.51
N ASN A 271 7.53 9.22 9.66
CA ASN A 271 8.74 9.97 9.36
C ASN A 271 9.28 10.73 10.58
N GLU A 272 8.40 11.35 11.39
CA GLU A 272 8.82 12.09 12.58
C GLU A 272 9.30 11.17 13.71
N ILE A 273 8.57 10.08 13.97
CA ILE A 273 8.98 9.06 14.94
C ILE A 273 10.35 8.46 14.56
N ASN A 274 10.53 8.09 13.29
CA ASN A 274 11.80 7.55 12.80
C ASN A 274 12.94 8.57 12.89
N SER A 275 12.67 9.86 12.68
CA SER A 275 13.66 10.92 12.86
C SER A 275 14.15 10.96 14.31
N ILE A 276 13.26 10.81 15.29
CA ILE A 276 13.63 10.74 16.71
C ILE A 276 14.46 9.49 17.01
N PHE A 277 14.06 8.32 16.50
CA PHE A 277 14.84 7.09 16.68
C PHE A 277 16.26 7.21 16.11
N ASN A 278 16.38 7.74 14.89
CA ASN A 278 17.67 7.94 14.21
C ASN A 278 18.57 8.92 14.96
N LEU A 279 18.04 10.09 15.37
CA LEU A 279 18.81 11.11 16.10
C LEU A 279 19.33 10.60 17.45
N ASN A 280 18.60 9.67 18.07
CA ASN A 280 18.95 9.11 19.37
C ASN A 280 19.61 7.72 19.29
N ASN A 281 20.00 7.26 18.10
CA ASN A 281 20.63 5.95 17.85
C ASN A 281 19.82 4.77 18.42
N ILE A 282 18.50 4.83 18.35
CA ILE A 282 17.62 3.72 18.71
C ILE A 282 17.49 2.82 17.48
N ASN A 283 17.98 1.58 17.58
CA ASN A 283 18.03 0.60 16.48
C ASN A 283 16.66 -0.03 16.19
N VAL A 284 15.66 0.79 15.92
CA VAL A 284 14.32 0.39 15.51
C VAL A 284 13.80 1.34 14.46
N GLU A 285 12.79 0.90 13.72
CA GLU A 285 12.14 1.71 12.71
C GLU A 285 10.66 1.38 12.66
N LEU A 286 9.82 2.41 12.72
CA LEU A 286 8.40 2.31 12.47
C LEU A 286 8.18 2.29 10.95
N ARG A 287 7.69 1.18 10.40
CA ARG A 287 7.36 1.06 8.98
C ARG A 287 5.99 0.44 8.84
N ARG A 288 5.10 1.07 8.08
CA ARG A 288 3.75 0.55 7.82
C ARG A 288 2.98 0.25 9.12
N GLY A 289 3.19 1.09 10.13
CA GLY A 289 2.59 1.01 11.45
C GLY A 289 3.11 -0.06 12.39
N GLU A 290 4.18 -0.76 12.04
CA GLU A 290 4.85 -1.70 12.95
C GLU A 290 6.30 -1.28 13.20
N ILE A 291 6.76 -1.44 14.44
CA ILE A 291 8.17 -1.24 14.79
C ILE A 291 8.92 -2.52 14.46
N HIS A 292 10.01 -2.34 13.72
CA HIS A 292 10.95 -3.37 13.36
C HIS A 292 12.30 -3.07 14.00
N SER A 293 12.85 -4.05 14.70
CA SER A 293 14.20 -3.95 15.25
C SER A 293 15.24 -4.03 14.14
N SER A 294 16.15 -3.04 14.07
CA SER A 294 17.25 -3.02 13.10
C SER A 294 18.36 -4.02 13.39
N THR A 295 18.31 -4.79 14.51
CA THR A 295 19.16 -5.99 14.67
C THR A 295 18.80 -7.08 13.66
N ASN A 296 17.60 -7.02 13.10
CA ASN A 296 17.24 -7.70 11.86
C ASN A 296 17.32 -6.69 10.71
N LYS A 297 18.53 -6.24 10.33
CA LYS A 297 18.78 -5.90 8.92
C LYS A 297 18.68 -7.19 8.11
N THR A 298 17.48 -7.75 8.04
CA THR A 298 17.06 -8.53 6.88
C THR A 298 17.34 -7.62 5.70
N LEU A 299 18.05 -8.10 4.67
CA LEU A 299 18.01 -7.41 3.39
C LEU A 299 16.53 -7.13 3.12
N SER A 300 16.13 -5.87 3.09
CA SER A 300 14.81 -5.43 2.68
C SER A 300 15.02 -4.50 1.50
N LEU A 301 14.08 -4.50 0.57
CA LEU A 301 14.14 -3.53 -0.49
C LEU A 301 13.97 -2.11 0.05
N ASP A 302 14.69 -1.20 -0.59
CA ASP A 302 14.67 0.21 -0.27
C ASP A 302 13.29 0.78 -0.64
N PRO A 303 12.50 1.31 0.32
CA PRO A 303 11.13 1.73 0.08
C PRO A 303 10.98 2.81 -0.99
N SER A 304 12.03 3.58 -1.29
CA SER A 304 12.00 4.62 -2.32
C SER A 304 12.13 4.07 -3.75
N VAL A 305 12.39 2.77 -3.93
CA VAL A 305 12.55 2.16 -5.24
C VAL A 305 11.18 1.95 -5.89
N LYS A 306 10.95 2.65 -7.00
CA LYS A 306 9.76 2.43 -7.83
C LYS A 306 9.96 1.20 -8.69
N ILE A 307 9.20 0.15 -8.41
CA ILE A 307 9.15 -1.05 -9.25
C ILE A 307 8.07 -0.81 -10.31
N ASN A 308 8.47 -0.71 -11.57
CA ASN A 308 7.55 -0.38 -12.68
C ASN A 308 6.58 -1.52 -13.04
N GLU A 309 6.76 -2.71 -12.46
CA GLU A 309 5.93 -3.90 -12.72
C GLU A 309 5.29 -4.41 -11.43
N ILE A 310 3.96 -4.38 -11.41
CA ILE A 310 3.15 -4.70 -10.23
C ILE A 310 3.35 -6.15 -9.79
N GLY A 311 3.45 -7.11 -10.71
CA GLY A 311 3.63 -8.52 -10.35
C GLY A 311 4.96 -8.82 -9.64
N ILE A 312 6.07 -8.20 -10.04
CA ILE A 312 7.37 -8.28 -9.39
C ILE A 312 7.27 -7.63 -8.00
N GLU A 313 6.61 -6.47 -7.91
CA GLU A 313 6.38 -5.79 -6.63
C GLU A 313 5.56 -6.66 -5.66
N GLU A 314 4.46 -7.26 -6.12
CA GLU A 314 3.62 -8.16 -5.33
C GLU A 314 4.38 -9.39 -4.85
N LEU A 315 5.14 -10.05 -5.74
CA LEU A 315 5.93 -11.24 -5.42
C LEU A 315 6.98 -10.92 -4.36
N ILE A 316 7.69 -9.80 -4.51
CA ILE A 316 8.67 -9.32 -3.54
C ILE A 316 8.00 -9.04 -2.19
N ARG A 317 6.88 -8.31 -2.19
CA ARG A 317 6.14 -7.95 -0.96
C ARG A 317 5.66 -9.20 -0.22
N ALA A 318 5.12 -10.17 -0.95
CA ALA A 318 4.71 -11.46 -0.40
C ALA A 318 5.91 -12.23 0.17
N ALA A 319 7.04 -12.24 -0.52
CA ALA A 319 8.26 -12.90 -0.07
C ALA A 319 8.77 -12.29 1.25
N GLU A 320 8.82 -10.97 1.37
CA GLU A 320 9.24 -10.27 2.59
C GLU A 320 8.31 -10.54 3.77
N ASP A 321 6.99 -10.53 3.54
CA ASP A 321 6.00 -10.84 4.58
C ASP A 321 6.15 -12.27 5.10
N LEU A 322 6.28 -13.23 4.20
CA LEU A 322 6.51 -14.63 4.54
C LEU A 322 7.83 -14.83 5.29
N TYR A 323 8.89 -14.14 4.87
CA TYR A 323 10.19 -14.19 5.53
C TYR A 323 10.10 -13.65 6.96
N ARG A 324 9.45 -12.50 7.16
CA ARG A 324 9.22 -11.92 8.51
C ARG A 324 8.43 -12.85 9.42
N LYS A 325 7.49 -13.62 8.86
CA LYS A 325 6.67 -14.61 9.58
C LYS A 325 7.42 -15.93 9.86
N GLY A 326 8.69 -16.05 9.50
CA GLY A 326 9.48 -17.29 9.65
C GLY A 326 9.07 -18.40 8.68
N LYS A 327 8.27 -18.10 7.66
CA LYS A 327 7.79 -19.06 6.65
C LYS A 327 8.79 -19.13 5.47
N TYR A 328 10.03 -19.53 5.76
CA TYR A 328 11.17 -19.34 4.84
C TYR A 328 11.05 -20.09 3.51
N SER A 329 10.47 -21.30 3.50
CA SER A 329 10.26 -22.07 2.28
C SER A 329 9.36 -21.33 1.29
N TYR A 330 8.22 -20.82 1.76
CA TYR A 330 7.31 -20.01 0.95
C TYR A 330 7.91 -18.67 0.56
N ALA A 331 8.72 -18.04 1.43
CA ALA A 331 9.42 -16.81 1.10
C ALA A 331 10.42 -17.01 -0.06
N VAL A 332 11.15 -18.13 -0.04
CA VAL A 332 12.05 -18.54 -1.12
C VAL A 332 11.29 -18.78 -2.43
N GLU A 333 10.12 -19.42 -2.38
CA GLU A 333 9.27 -19.61 -3.56
C GLU A 333 8.94 -18.27 -4.23
N LYS A 334 8.45 -17.30 -3.45
CA LYS A 334 8.02 -16.00 -3.98
C LYS A 334 9.18 -15.14 -4.49
N ILE A 335 10.31 -15.10 -3.78
CA ILE A 335 11.47 -14.32 -4.26
C ILE A 335 12.09 -14.96 -5.51
N TRP A 336 12.05 -16.28 -5.62
CA TRP A 336 12.47 -17.00 -6.81
C TRP A 336 11.57 -16.71 -8.01
N ASP A 337 10.25 -16.72 -7.82
CA ASP A 337 9.29 -16.36 -8.87
C ASP A 337 9.50 -14.92 -9.35
N ALA A 338 9.83 -13.98 -8.45
CA ALA A 338 10.18 -12.61 -8.82
C ALA A 338 11.43 -12.56 -9.70
N PHE A 339 12.48 -13.29 -9.34
CA PHE A 339 13.70 -13.40 -10.15
C PHE A 339 13.44 -14.01 -11.54
N GLU A 340 12.60 -15.05 -11.61
CA GLU A 340 12.21 -15.67 -12.86
C GLU A 340 11.42 -14.72 -13.76
N ARG A 341 10.51 -13.92 -13.17
CA ARG A 341 9.69 -12.92 -13.86
C ARG A 341 10.53 -11.76 -14.41
N ILE A 342 11.51 -11.27 -13.64
CA ILE A 342 12.45 -10.21 -14.09
C ILE A 342 13.18 -10.64 -15.37
N LYS A 343 13.56 -11.92 -15.50
CA LYS A 343 14.30 -12.41 -16.67
C LYS A 343 13.47 -12.40 -17.96
N THR A 344 12.15 -12.29 -17.89
CA THR A 344 11.27 -12.31 -19.08
C THR A 344 10.50 -11.02 -19.29
N TYR A 345 10.27 -10.22 -18.24
CA TYR A 345 9.34 -9.09 -18.32
C TYR A 345 9.90 -7.87 -19.09
N TYR A 346 11.10 -7.41 -18.76
CA TYR A 346 11.60 -6.11 -19.26
C TYR A 346 11.92 -6.10 -20.75
N TYR A 347 12.20 -7.27 -21.34
CA TYR A 347 12.50 -7.42 -22.75
C TYR A 347 11.68 -8.57 -23.35
N PRO A 348 10.36 -8.38 -23.53
CA PRO A 348 9.43 -9.45 -23.91
C PRO A 348 9.70 -10.01 -25.32
N GLU A 349 10.30 -9.20 -26.20
CA GLU A 349 10.72 -9.59 -27.55
C GLU A 349 11.98 -10.48 -27.58
N LEU A 350 12.66 -10.63 -26.44
CA LEU A 350 13.88 -11.43 -26.33
C LEU A 350 13.61 -12.75 -25.61
N ASP A 351 14.30 -13.81 -26.02
CA ASP A 351 14.32 -15.04 -25.24
C ASP A 351 14.91 -14.81 -23.84
N LYS A 352 14.54 -15.65 -22.87
CA LYS A 352 14.94 -15.54 -21.46
C LYS A 352 16.44 -15.34 -21.26
N LYS A 353 17.28 -15.98 -22.10
CA LYS A 353 18.74 -15.89 -21.99
C LYS A 353 19.26 -14.54 -22.52
N LYS A 354 18.73 -14.09 -23.66
CA LYS A 354 19.08 -12.79 -24.25
C LYS A 354 18.60 -11.62 -23.39
N SER A 355 17.38 -11.72 -22.84
CA SER A 355 16.84 -10.74 -21.89
C SER A 355 17.73 -10.61 -20.66
N ALA A 356 18.10 -11.74 -20.03
CA ALA A 356 19.02 -11.73 -18.89
C ALA A 356 20.38 -11.11 -19.22
N ASN A 357 20.95 -11.41 -20.40
CA ASN A 357 22.21 -10.81 -20.83
C ASN A 357 22.10 -9.29 -21.01
N LYS A 358 21.00 -8.79 -21.59
CA LYS A 358 20.77 -7.35 -21.79
C LYS A 358 20.67 -6.62 -20.45
N ILE A 359 19.95 -7.20 -19.48
CA ILE A 359 19.89 -6.70 -18.11
C ILE A 359 21.29 -6.60 -17.49
N ILE A 360 22.12 -7.63 -17.67
CA ILE A 360 23.48 -7.65 -17.14
C ILE A 360 24.35 -6.58 -17.83
N ASP A 361 24.18 -6.37 -19.14
CA ASP A 361 24.89 -5.33 -19.88
C ASP A 361 24.59 -3.94 -19.30
N GLU A 362 23.32 -3.65 -19.02
CA GLU A 362 22.88 -2.40 -18.40
C GLU A 362 23.38 -2.21 -16.97
N LEU A 363 23.39 -3.28 -16.17
CA LEU A 363 23.97 -3.28 -14.83
C LEU A 363 25.49 -3.04 -14.85
N SER A 364 26.19 -3.62 -15.82
CA SER A 364 27.64 -3.56 -15.92
C SER A 364 28.17 -2.20 -16.37
N ASN A 365 27.33 -1.37 -17.00
CA ASN A 365 27.69 -0.07 -17.56
C ASN A 365 28.97 -0.11 -18.44
N GLY A 366 29.11 -1.17 -19.23
CA GLY A 366 30.26 -1.38 -20.13
C GLY A 366 31.53 -1.94 -19.47
N ASN A 367 31.50 -2.33 -18.19
CA ASN A 367 32.65 -2.95 -17.53
C ASN A 367 32.60 -4.49 -17.62
N ASP A 368 33.53 -5.08 -18.37
CA ASP A 368 33.58 -6.54 -18.63
C ASP A 368 33.78 -7.40 -17.37
N SER A 369 34.52 -6.89 -16.37
CA SER A 369 34.74 -7.61 -15.12
C SER A 369 33.45 -7.68 -14.30
N ILE A 370 32.72 -6.56 -14.20
CA ILE A 370 31.42 -6.49 -13.53
C ILE A 370 30.38 -7.32 -14.27
N LYS A 371 30.37 -7.26 -15.60
CA LYS A 371 29.52 -8.10 -16.47
C LYS A 371 29.75 -9.59 -16.18
N SER A 372 31.01 -10.02 -16.15
CA SER A 372 31.37 -11.42 -15.86
C SER A 372 30.92 -11.86 -14.47
N MET A 373 31.05 -10.99 -13.46
CA MET A 373 30.59 -11.24 -12.09
C MET A 373 29.06 -11.46 -12.05
N PHE A 374 28.27 -10.57 -12.65
CA PHE A 374 26.81 -10.72 -12.68
C PHE A 374 26.36 -11.91 -13.53
N GLN A 375 27.04 -12.22 -14.64
CA GLN A 375 26.78 -13.43 -15.42
C GLN A 375 26.97 -14.71 -14.59
N ALA A 376 28.04 -14.78 -13.80
CA ALA A 376 28.29 -15.90 -12.90
C ALA A 376 27.19 -16.02 -11.84
N GLU A 377 26.76 -14.91 -11.25
CA GLU A 377 25.72 -14.91 -10.21
C GLU A 377 24.33 -15.31 -10.77
N PHE A 378 23.92 -14.74 -11.91
CA PHE A 378 22.68 -15.13 -12.60
C PHE A 378 22.65 -16.62 -12.94
N LYS A 379 23.78 -17.13 -13.43
CA LYS A 379 23.94 -18.56 -13.72
C LYS A 379 23.82 -19.40 -12.45
N TYR A 380 24.55 -19.03 -11.40
CA TYR A 380 24.58 -19.81 -10.16
C TYR A 380 23.21 -19.87 -9.48
N LEU A 381 22.50 -18.73 -9.39
CA LEU A 381 21.12 -18.71 -8.87
C LEU A 381 20.17 -19.53 -9.75
N THR A 382 20.35 -19.51 -11.07
CA THR A 382 19.58 -20.37 -11.99
C THR A 382 19.85 -21.85 -11.78
N ASP A 383 21.11 -22.22 -11.55
CA ASP A 383 21.49 -23.61 -11.28
C ASP A 383 20.92 -24.08 -9.93
N ILE A 384 20.95 -23.25 -8.87
CA ILE A 384 20.27 -23.55 -7.60
C ILE A 384 18.77 -23.73 -7.83
N GLY A 385 18.15 -22.75 -8.50
CA GLY A 385 16.74 -22.74 -8.89
C GLY A 385 16.26 -24.05 -9.50
N ASN A 386 17.11 -24.62 -10.37
CA ASN A 386 16.81 -25.84 -11.10
C ASN A 386 17.22 -27.12 -10.36
N SER A 387 18.03 -27.06 -9.31
CA SER A 387 18.56 -28.25 -8.63
C SER A 387 17.78 -28.59 -7.35
N TYR A 388 17.32 -27.57 -6.63
CA TYR A 388 16.67 -27.72 -5.33
C TYR A 388 15.15 -27.57 -5.44
N ARG A 389 14.43 -28.22 -4.51
CA ARG A 389 12.97 -28.18 -4.45
C ARG A 389 12.49 -26.87 -3.83
N ILE A 390 12.49 -25.82 -4.65
CA ILE A 390 11.99 -24.49 -4.26
C ILE A 390 10.45 -24.47 -4.27
N ARG A 391 9.83 -25.15 -5.24
CA ARG A 391 8.38 -25.32 -5.29
C ARG A 391 7.99 -26.69 -4.75
N HIS A 392 7.02 -26.73 -3.84
CA HIS A 392 6.61 -27.97 -3.16
C HIS A 392 6.12 -29.10 -4.09
N HIS A 393 5.75 -28.80 -5.34
CA HIS A 393 5.25 -29.79 -6.30
C HIS A 393 6.32 -30.36 -7.25
N GLU A 394 7.57 -29.88 -7.19
CA GLU A 394 8.63 -30.36 -8.09
C GLU A 394 9.12 -31.75 -7.69
N LYS A 395 9.13 -32.68 -8.67
CA LYS A 395 9.65 -34.05 -8.52
C LYS A 395 11.10 -34.09 -9.04
N ASN A 396 11.94 -34.97 -8.48
CA ASN A 396 13.35 -35.16 -8.85
C ASN A 396 14.27 -33.95 -8.55
N LYS A 397 14.02 -33.23 -7.46
CA LYS A 397 14.86 -32.13 -6.96
C LYS A 397 15.46 -32.48 -5.60
N ILE A 398 16.55 -31.81 -5.23
CA ILE A 398 17.18 -31.93 -3.91
C ILE A 398 16.29 -31.21 -2.89
N ASP A 399 15.81 -31.91 -1.87
CA ASP A 399 15.03 -31.32 -0.79
C ASP A 399 15.90 -30.40 0.08
N ILE A 400 15.34 -29.26 0.48
CA ILE A 400 15.93 -28.36 1.48
C ILE A 400 15.19 -28.62 2.79
N THR A 401 15.88 -29.15 3.81
CA THR A 401 15.26 -29.58 5.07
C THR A 401 15.45 -28.59 6.21
N GLU A 402 16.45 -27.71 6.13
CA GLU A 402 16.81 -26.77 7.19
C GLU A 402 16.41 -25.35 6.81
N ASP A 403 15.75 -24.64 7.73
CA ASP A 403 15.33 -23.25 7.57
C ASP A 403 16.51 -22.33 7.24
N LEU A 404 17.68 -22.59 7.83
CA LEU A 404 18.90 -21.81 7.58
C LEU A 404 19.30 -21.80 6.10
N HIS A 405 19.04 -22.87 5.36
CA HIS A 405 19.34 -22.96 3.93
C HIS A 405 18.37 -22.14 3.10
N TYR A 406 17.08 -22.15 3.46
CA TYR A 406 16.08 -21.26 2.86
C TYR A 406 16.42 -19.80 3.11
N GLU A 407 16.86 -19.46 4.33
CA GLU A 407 17.29 -18.11 4.66
C GLU A 407 18.46 -17.63 3.80
N TYR A 408 19.49 -18.48 3.62
CA TYR A 408 20.63 -18.15 2.78
C TYR A 408 20.21 -17.88 1.33
N PHE A 409 19.40 -18.77 0.76
CA PHE A 409 18.97 -18.63 -0.62
C PHE A 409 18.09 -17.40 -0.83
N TYR A 410 17.15 -17.14 0.10
CA TYR A 410 16.34 -15.93 0.10
C TYR A 410 17.21 -14.67 0.09
N LYS A 411 18.15 -14.56 1.04
CA LYS A 411 19.04 -13.39 1.18
C LYS A 411 19.88 -13.18 -0.07
N ARG A 412 20.40 -14.25 -0.67
CA ARG A 412 21.22 -14.19 -1.89
C ARG A 412 20.41 -13.74 -3.11
N CYS A 413 19.22 -14.28 -3.29
CA CYS A 413 18.33 -13.89 -4.39
C CYS A 413 17.87 -12.44 -4.25
N LEU A 414 17.46 -12.04 -3.05
CA LEU A 414 17.02 -10.68 -2.75
C LEU A 414 18.14 -9.65 -2.95
N ALA A 415 19.39 -9.98 -2.62
CA ALA A 415 20.54 -9.11 -2.88
C ALA A 415 20.65 -8.74 -4.37
N LEU A 416 20.53 -9.72 -5.26
CA LEU A 416 20.59 -9.48 -6.70
C LEU A 416 19.37 -8.66 -7.18
N ILE A 417 18.16 -9.06 -6.78
CA ILE A 417 16.92 -8.35 -7.14
C ILE A 417 16.98 -6.88 -6.69
N SER A 418 17.49 -6.60 -5.50
CA SER A 418 17.55 -5.25 -4.95
C SER A 418 18.38 -4.27 -5.77
N VAL A 419 19.36 -4.76 -6.51
CA VAL A 419 20.16 -3.96 -7.44
C VAL A 419 19.49 -3.86 -8.80
N LEU A 420 18.85 -4.95 -9.25
CA LEU A 420 18.13 -5.00 -10.53
C LEU A 420 17.02 -3.95 -10.61
N VAL A 421 16.12 -3.93 -9.61
CA VAL A 421 14.96 -3.01 -9.59
C VAL A 421 15.34 -1.54 -9.42
N LYS A 422 16.60 -1.24 -9.04
CA LYS A 422 17.11 0.15 -8.97
C LYS A 422 17.59 0.65 -10.34
N LYS A 423 17.93 -0.26 -11.25
CA LYS A 423 18.61 0.06 -12.51
C LYS A 423 17.70 -0.05 -13.73
N ILE A 424 16.74 -0.97 -13.68
CA ILE A 424 15.76 -1.27 -14.74
C ILE A 424 14.41 -0.67 -14.33
#